data_AF-T1F0S8-F1
#
_entry.id   AF-T1F0S8-F1
#
_cell.length_a   1.000
_cell.length_b   1.000
_cell.length_c   1.000
_cell.angle_alpha   90.00
_cell.angle_beta   90.00
_cell.angle_gamma   90.00
#
_symmetry.space_group_name_H-M   'P 1'
#
loop_
_entity.id
_entity.type
_entity.pdbx_description
1 polymer ?
#
loop_
_entity_poly.entity_id
_entity_poly.type
_entity_poly.pdbx_seq_one_letter_code
_entity_poly.pdbx_strand_id
1 'polypeptide(L)'
;MKSFQVLSLFAICCLWMAPSVQACKKCSVDCTLPECMPYDISQQSVCTEVTHELPVPSQCQWGANGLYRHTDFQLLKGRIIAYKLQWFNQKWSSWFVPEYNDLDCKRNMLGQSCAGKPVCPDSLRKMWAYFCDHNHTYIICK
;
A
#
# COMPACT_ATOMS: atom_id res chain seq x y z
N MET A 1 -58.17 16.82 43.89
CA MET A 1 -57.49 17.03 42.58
C MET A 1 -56.09 16.41 42.70
N LYS A 2 -55.99 15.09 42.59
CA LYS A 2 -55.48 14.31 41.42
C LYS A 2 -54.09 14.74 40.92
N SER A 3 -53.13 13.94 41.38
CA SER A 3 -51.75 13.69 40.93
C SER A 3 -51.62 13.54 39.41
N PHE A 4 -50.50 13.99 38.83
CA PHE A 4 -49.91 13.39 37.63
C PHE A 4 -48.38 13.53 37.65
N GLN A 5 -47.71 12.43 37.95
CA GLN A 5 -46.32 12.18 37.58
C GLN A 5 -46.24 11.94 36.07
N VAL A 6 -45.28 12.55 35.39
CA VAL A 6 -44.93 12.20 34.01
C VAL A 6 -43.54 11.55 34.05
N LEU A 7 -43.53 10.22 34.10
CA LEU A 7 -42.37 9.39 33.84
C LEU A 7 -42.14 9.38 32.32
N SER A 8 -41.07 10.05 31.87
CA SER A 8 -40.65 10.04 30.48
C SER A 8 -39.94 8.72 30.16
N LEU A 9 -40.66 7.80 29.52
CA LEU A 9 -40.09 6.63 28.84
C LEU A 9 -39.36 7.09 27.57
N PHE A 10 -38.03 7.02 27.56
CA PHE A 10 -37.26 6.89 26.33
C PHE A 10 -36.52 5.55 26.35
N ALA A 11 -37.25 4.49 26.01
CA ALA A 11 -36.65 3.22 25.61
C ALA A 11 -36.03 3.41 24.23
N ILE A 12 -34.73 3.68 24.18
CA ILE A 12 -33.95 3.67 22.94
C ILE A 12 -33.87 2.22 22.48
N CYS A 13 -34.66 1.90 21.47
CA CYS A 13 -34.65 0.64 20.76
C CYS A 13 -33.31 0.51 20.03
N CYS A 14 -32.35 -0.16 20.66
CA CYS A 14 -31.15 -0.66 19.99
C CYS A 14 -31.57 -1.76 19.01
N LEU A 15 -32.05 -1.36 17.83
CA LEU A 15 -32.17 -2.24 16.67
C LEU A 15 -30.76 -2.68 16.29
N TRP A 16 -30.47 -3.94 16.60
CA TRP A 16 -29.33 -4.69 16.09
C TRP A 16 -29.37 -4.65 14.55
N MET A 17 -28.53 -3.84 13.92
CA MET A 17 -28.19 -4.04 12.52
C MET A 17 -27.17 -5.17 12.45
N ALA A 18 -27.66 -6.39 12.23
CA ALA A 18 -26.78 -7.48 11.79
C ALA A 18 -26.25 -7.12 10.40
N PRO A 19 -24.92 -7.21 10.14
CA PRO A 19 -24.42 -7.10 8.78
C PRO A 19 -24.92 -8.32 7.99
N SER A 20 -25.82 -8.11 7.02
CA SER A 20 -26.18 -9.13 6.05
C SER A 20 -24.99 -9.33 5.11
N VAL A 21 -24.03 -10.17 5.51
CA VAL A 21 -23.02 -10.71 4.60
C VAL A 21 -23.75 -11.70 3.72
N GLN A 22 -24.34 -11.19 2.63
CA GLN A 22 -24.94 -12.01 1.61
C GLN A 22 -23.81 -12.82 0.98
N ALA A 23 -23.72 -14.09 1.36
CA ALA A 23 -22.73 -15.01 0.83
C ALA A 23 -22.84 -15.04 -0.70
N CYS A 24 -21.80 -14.59 -1.39
CA CYS A 24 -21.72 -14.73 -2.83
C CYS A 24 -21.79 -16.22 -3.17
N LYS A 25 -22.87 -16.63 -3.85
CA LYS A 25 -22.97 -17.97 -4.45
C LYS A 25 -21.76 -18.15 -5.37
N LYS A 26 -21.03 -19.25 -5.20
CA LYS A 26 -19.97 -19.65 -6.14
C LYS A 26 -20.54 -19.65 -7.56
N CYS A 27 -19.94 -18.89 -8.46
CA CYS A 27 -20.29 -18.88 -9.87
C CYS A 27 -20.11 -20.31 -10.42
N SER A 28 -21.17 -20.87 -11.01
CA SER A 28 -21.10 -22.12 -11.77
C SER A 28 -20.28 -21.88 -13.03
N VAL A 29 -19.37 -22.80 -13.35
CA VAL A 29 -18.51 -22.75 -14.55
C VAL A 29 -19.32 -22.96 -15.84
N ASP A 30 -20.57 -23.38 -15.72
CA ASP A 30 -21.47 -23.61 -16.84
C ASP A 30 -22.38 -22.40 -17.04
N CYS A 31 -21.86 -21.42 -17.78
CA CYS A 31 -22.56 -20.17 -18.11
C CYS A 31 -23.13 -20.25 -19.54
N THR A 32 -24.42 -20.54 -19.65
CA THR A 32 -25.15 -20.59 -20.93
C THR A 32 -25.96 -19.32 -21.22
N LEU A 33 -25.96 -18.34 -20.30
CA LEU A 33 -26.71 -17.08 -20.45
C LEU A 33 -25.87 -16.02 -21.17
N PRO A 34 -26.47 -15.24 -22.10
CA PRO A 34 -25.76 -14.20 -22.88
C PRO A 34 -25.24 -13.03 -22.03
N GLU A 35 -25.69 -12.92 -20.77
CA GLU A 35 -25.23 -11.92 -19.81
C GLU A 35 -24.06 -12.41 -18.93
N CYS A 36 -23.69 -13.69 -19.00
CA CYS A 36 -22.53 -14.19 -18.27
C CYS A 36 -21.27 -14.01 -19.14
N MET A 37 -20.44 -13.03 -18.78
CA MET A 37 -19.08 -12.92 -19.30
C MET A 37 -18.15 -13.73 -18.39
N PRO A 38 -17.54 -14.83 -18.87
CA PRO A 38 -16.50 -15.50 -18.10
C PRO A 38 -15.34 -14.52 -17.94
N TYR A 39 -15.08 -14.08 -16.71
CA TYR A 39 -13.92 -13.26 -16.39
C TYR A 39 -12.74 -14.20 -16.16
N ASP A 40 -11.73 -14.12 -17.03
CA ASP A 40 -10.50 -14.86 -16.86
C ASP A 40 -9.62 -14.18 -15.83
N ILE A 41 -9.58 -14.73 -14.61
CA ILE A 41 -8.70 -14.26 -13.52
C ILE A 41 -7.26 -14.75 -13.64
N SER A 42 -6.95 -15.61 -14.63
CA SER A 42 -5.58 -16.14 -14.80
C SER A 42 -4.55 -15.04 -15.09
N GLN A 43 -5.01 -13.88 -15.57
CA GLN A 43 -4.18 -12.70 -15.86
C GLN A 43 -4.18 -11.66 -14.71
N GLN A 44 -4.89 -11.89 -13.60
CA GLN A 44 -4.89 -10.94 -12.49
C GLN A 44 -3.57 -11.02 -11.72
N SER A 45 -2.98 -9.86 -11.46
CA SER A 45 -1.77 -9.79 -10.64
C SER A 45 -2.05 -10.28 -9.23
N VAL A 46 -1.17 -11.13 -8.71
CA VAL A 46 -1.24 -11.59 -7.32
C VAL A 46 -0.41 -10.65 -6.47
N CYS A 47 -1.04 -10.05 -5.47
CA CYS A 47 -0.40 -9.12 -4.57
C CYS A 47 -0.09 -9.77 -3.22
N THR A 48 1.14 -9.57 -2.73
CA THR A 48 1.58 -10.07 -1.43
C THR A 48 2.21 -8.96 -0.61
N GLU A 49 1.96 -8.96 0.69
CA GLU A 49 2.68 -8.11 1.64
C GLU A 49 3.99 -8.82 2.02
N VAL A 50 5.10 -8.11 1.84
CA VAL A 50 6.44 -8.52 2.30
C VAL A 50 6.75 -7.69 3.54
N THR A 51 6.93 -8.37 4.67
CA THR A 51 6.99 -7.73 5.99
C THR A 51 8.40 -7.73 6.57
N HIS A 52 8.81 -6.60 7.16
CA HIS A 52 10.04 -6.47 7.94
C HIS A 52 11.31 -6.82 7.16
N GLU A 53 11.36 -6.43 5.89
CA GLU A 53 12.57 -6.52 5.10
C GLU A 53 13.66 -5.64 5.71
N LEU A 54 14.85 -6.22 5.81
CA LEU A 54 16.05 -5.53 6.26
C LEU A 54 16.50 -4.51 5.20
N PRO A 55 17.29 -3.49 5.60
CA PRO A 55 17.82 -2.55 4.65
C PRO A 55 18.69 -3.26 3.60
N VAL A 56 18.63 -2.78 2.36
CA VAL A 56 19.39 -3.33 1.22
C VAL A 56 20.47 -2.33 0.75
N PRO A 57 21.55 -2.12 1.53
CA PRO A 57 22.54 -1.06 1.25
C PRO A 57 23.28 -1.26 -0.07
N SER A 58 23.40 -2.52 -0.55
CA SER A 58 23.98 -2.83 -1.85
C SER A 58 23.10 -2.42 -3.04
N GLN A 59 21.81 -2.14 -2.81
CA GLN A 59 20.86 -1.70 -3.83
C GLN A 59 20.72 -0.18 -3.84
N CYS A 60 21.81 0.51 -4.19
CA CYS A 60 21.84 1.97 -4.29
C CYS A 60 20.77 2.54 -5.24
N GLN A 61 20.20 1.73 -6.13
CA GLN A 61 19.16 2.09 -7.09
C GLN A 61 17.92 2.68 -6.41
N TRP A 62 17.61 2.28 -5.17
CA TRP A 62 16.49 2.84 -4.41
C TRP A 62 16.65 4.34 -4.15
N GLY A 63 17.85 4.77 -3.73
CA GLY A 63 18.15 6.19 -3.52
C GLY A 63 18.52 6.93 -4.80
N ALA A 64 19.32 6.28 -5.66
CA ALA A 64 19.94 6.88 -6.83
C ALA A 64 18.96 7.20 -7.96
N ASN A 65 17.88 6.42 -8.11
CA ASN A 65 16.97 6.59 -9.22
C ASN A 65 15.95 7.72 -9.03
N GLY A 66 15.99 8.44 -7.90
CA GLY A 66 15.17 9.63 -7.67
C GLY A 66 13.67 9.35 -7.84
N LEU A 67 13.07 9.92 -8.90
CA LEU A 67 11.65 9.78 -9.26
C LEU A 67 11.35 8.65 -10.25
N TYR A 68 12.34 7.83 -10.63
CA TYR A 68 12.15 6.77 -11.61
C TYR A 68 11.04 5.80 -11.18
N ARG A 69 10.17 5.42 -12.11
CA ARG A 69 8.92 4.68 -11.80
C ARG A 69 9.05 3.16 -11.91
N HIS A 70 10.22 2.65 -12.25
CA HIS A 70 10.41 1.22 -12.54
C HIS A 70 11.51 0.57 -11.71
N THR A 71 11.99 1.23 -10.65
CA THR A 71 13.03 0.68 -9.77
C THR A 71 12.57 -0.63 -9.12
N ASP A 72 11.35 -0.65 -8.61
CA ASP A 72 10.69 -1.85 -8.07
C ASP A 72 10.62 -3.00 -9.09
N PHE A 73 10.21 -2.73 -10.32
CA PHE A 73 10.14 -3.76 -11.34
C PHE A 73 11.51 -4.31 -11.72
N GLN A 74 12.51 -3.45 -11.81
CA GLN A 74 13.87 -3.86 -12.15
C GLN A 74 14.46 -4.77 -11.08
N LEU A 75 14.28 -4.41 -9.80
CA LEU A 75 14.88 -5.08 -8.65
C LEU A 75 14.05 -6.28 -8.15
N LEU A 76 12.74 -6.15 -8.06
CA LEU A 76 11.85 -7.11 -7.40
C LEU A 76 10.99 -7.94 -8.37
N LYS A 77 11.03 -7.62 -9.68
CA LYS A 77 10.20 -8.23 -10.73
C LYS A 77 8.70 -8.16 -10.43
N GLY A 78 8.26 -7.03 -9.90
CA GLY A 78 6.86 -6.71 -9.59
C GLY A 78 6.69 -5.22 -9.37
N ARG A 79 5.47 -4.77 -9.11
CA ARG A 79 5.17 -3.37 -8.79
C ARG A 79 4.80 -3.22 -7.32
N ILE A 80 5.52 -2.35 -6.61
CA ILE A 80 5.12 -1.97 -5.26
C ILE A 80 3.90 -1.05 -5.39
N ILE A 81 2.82 -1.39 -4.70
CA ILE A 81 1.59 -0.58 -4.69
C ILE A 81 1.44 0.24 -3.40
N ALA A 82 2.10 -0.18 -2.32
CA ALA A 82 2.19 0.57 -1.07
C ALA A 82 3.42 0.11 -0.27
N TYR A 83 4.01 0.99 0.52
CA TYR A 83 5.10 0.66 1.44
C TYR A 83 5.11 1.52 2.70
N LYS A 84 5.77 1.05 3.75
CA LYS A 84 6.05 1.82 4.97
C LYS A 84 7.49 1.58 5.41
N LEU A 85 8.04 2.55 6.12
CA LEU A 85 9.41 2.55 6.62
C LEU A 85 9.40 2.53 8.14
N GLN A 86 10.31 1.80 8.76
CA GLN A 86 10.57 1.91 10.19
C GLN A 86 11.72 2.90 10.40
N TRP A 87 11.44 4.05 10.98
CA TRP A 87 12.45 5.07 11.28
C TRP A 87 13.42 4.59 12.37
N PHE A 88 14.56 5.27 12.52
CA PHE A 88 15.55 4.94 13.56
C PHE A 88 15.02 5.01 15.00
N ASN A 89 13.92 5.73 15.24
CA ASN A 89 13.21 5.72 16.52
C ASN A 89 12.26 4.51 16.69
N GLN A 90 12.39 3.50 15.83
CA GLN A 90 11.58 2.27 15.75
C GLN A 90 10.10 2.47 15.40
N LYS A 91 9.65 3.71 15.14
CA LYS A 91 8.29 3.99 14.71
C LYS A 91 8.13 3.74 13.22
N TRP A 92 7.06 3.05 12.86
CA TRP A 92 6.64 2.91 11.48
C TRP A 92 6.00 4.19 10.97
N SER A 93 6.28 4.54 9.71
CA SER A 93 5.53 5.56 8.98
C SER A 93 4.10 5.10 8.70
N SER A 94 3.25 6.04 8.29
CA SER A 94 2.05 5.69 7.51
C SER A 94 2.44 5.03 6.20
N TRP A 95 1.46 4.44 5.51
CA TRP A 95 1.66 3.93 4.16
C TRP A 95 1.97 5.07 3.17
N PHE A 96 2.99 4.84 2.36
CA PHE A 96 3.30 5.57 1.14
C PHE A 96 2.75 4.78 -0.04
N VAL A 97 2.05 5.46 -0.93
CA VAL A 97 1.52 4.96 -2.19
C VAL A 97 2.29 5.68 -3.31
N PRO A 98 2.99 4.93 -4.18
CA PRO A 98 3.73 5.53 -5.29
C PRO A 98 2.89 6.52 -6.09
N GLU A 99 3.47 7.68 -6.40
CA GLU A 99 2.86 8.77 -7.18
C GLU A 99 1.72 9.53 -6.46
N TYR A 100 1.36 9.14 -5.24
CA TYR A 100 0.31 9.81 -4.47
C TYR A 100 0.85 10.62 -3.29
N ASN A 101 1.62 9.98 -2.40
CA ASN A 101 2.15 10.62 -1.19
C ASN A 101 3.60 10.21 -0.88
N ASP A 102 4.34 9.74 -1.88
CA ASP A 102 5.63 9.09 -1.69
C ASP A 102 6.85 9.95 -2.09
N LEU A 103 6.68 11.26 -2.23
CA LEU A 103 7.79 12.19 -2.45
C LEU A 103 8.51 12.50 -1.13
N ASP A 104 9.84 12.41 -1.14
CA ASP A 104 10.68 12.80 0.00
C ASP A 104 10.87 14.32 0.02
N CYS A 105 10.93 14.89 1.22
CA CYS A 105 11.30 16.29 1.41
C CYS A 105 12.81 16.52 1.24
N LYS A 106 13.62 15.46 1.34
CA LYS A 106 15.06 15.51 1.05
C LYS A 106 15.34 15.31 -0.44
N ARG A 107 16.41 15.92 -0.91
CA ARG A 107 16.93 15.79 -2.28
C ARG A 107 18.17 14.90 -2.32
N ASN A 108 18.47 14.36 -3.49
CA ASN A 108 19.74 13.68 -3.71
C ASN A 108 20.88 14.71 -3.70
N MET A 109 21.75 14.65 -2.69
CA MET A 109 22.89 15.57 -2.55
C MET A 109 24.01 15.23 -3.56
N LEU A 110 24.93 16.18 -3.77
CA LEU A 110 25.99 16.15 -4.79
C LEU A 110 26.77 14.83 -4.84
N GLY A 111 27.05 14.35 -6.06
CA GLY A 111 28.16 13.42 -6.35
C GLY A 111 27.92 11.94 -6.08
N GLN A 112 26.67 11.48 -5.92
CA GLN A 112 26.41 10.05 -5.82
C GLN A 112 26.52 9.38 -7.20
N SER A 113 27.20 8.23 -7.26
CA SER A 113 27.10 7.31 -8.38
C SER A 113 26.51 5.99 -7.89
N CYS A 114 25.68 5.36 -8.73
CA CYS A 114 25.12 4.06 -8.45
C CYS A 114 25.30 3.17 -9.67
N ALA A 115 25.96 2.03 -9.47
CA ALA A 115 26.32 1.11 -10.56
C ALA A 115 27.02 1.83 -11.75
N GLY A 116 27.93 2.77 -11.45
CA GLY A 116 28.66 3.55 -12.46
C GLY A 116 27.83 4.63 -13.16
N LYS A 117 26.56 4.82 -12.80
CA LYS A 117 25.72 5.89 -13.33
C LYS A 117 25.69 7.08 -12.37
N PRO A 118 25.91 8.32 -12.85
CA PRO A 118 25.79 9.49 -12.01
C PRO A 118 24.34 9.71 -11.57
N VAL A 119 24.14 10.04 -10.31
CA VAL A 119 22.87 10.55 -9.78
C VAL A 119 22.86 12.06 -10.00
N CYS A 120 21.78 12.57 -10.58
CA CYS A 120 21.65 14.01 -10.78
C CYS A 120 21.67 14.72 -9.41
N PRO A 121 22.58 15.67 -9.18
CA PRO A 121 22.61 16.42 -7.94
C PRO A 121 21.36 17.29 -7.81
N ASP A 122 20.93 17.54 -6.58
CA ASP A 122 19.74 18.33 -6.23
C ASP A 122 18.42 17.79 -6.82
N SER A 123 18.40 16.51 -7.21
CA SER A 123 17.21 15.87 -7.76
C SER A 123 16.22 15.44 -6.67
N LEU A 124 14.93 15.48 -7.03
CA LEU A 124 13.85 14.93 -6.22
C LEU A 124 13.95 13.40 -6.14
N ARG A 125 13.45 12.85 -5.04
CA ARG A 125 13.41 11.41 -4.81
C ARG A 125 12.14 10.98 -4.10
N LYS A 126 11.85 9.70 -4.19
CA LYS A 126 10.75 9.06 -3.44
C LYS A 126 11.20 8.62 -2.05
N MET A 127 10.25 8.40 -1.15
CA MET A 127 10.50 7.89 0.21
C MET A 127 11.14 6.49 0.21
N TRP A 128 10.94 5.67 -0.83
CA TRP A 128 11.60 4.36 -0.94
C TRP A 128 13.13 4.46 -1.03
N ALA A 129 13.71 5.67 -1.14
CA ALA A 129 15.15 5.89 -1.11
C ALA A 129 15.76 5.38 0.19
N TYR A 130 14.96 5.32 1.27
CA TYR A 130 15.33 4.79 2.57
C TYR A 130 15.31 3.25 2.65
N PHE A 131 14.94 2.51 1.60
CA PHE A 131 15.06 1.04 1.61
C PHE A 131 16.52 0.58 1.77
N CYS A 132 17.50 1.45 1.47
CA CYS A 132 18.92 1.12 1.64
C CYS A 132 19.39 1.15 3.12
N ASP A 133 18.70 1.88 4.00
CA ASP A 133 19.14 2.11 5.38
C ASP A 133 18.04 1.96 6.46
N HIS A 134 16.79 1.69 6.07
CA HIS A 134 15.67 1.46 6.99
C HIS A 134 14.99 0.11 6.73
N ASN A 135 14.52 -0.50 7.82
CA ASN A 135 13.60 -1.63 7.69
C ASN A 135 12.33 -1.17 6.99
N HIS A 136 11.75 -2.04 6.17
CA HIS A 136 10.60 -1.68 5.38
C HIS A 136 9.62 -2.84 5.22
N THR A 137 8.37 -2.49 4.94
CA THR A 137 7.31 -3.42 4.57
C THR A 137 6.67 -2.86 3.31
N TYR A 138 6.33 -3.71 2.35
CA TYR A 138 5.68 -3.29 1.12
C TYR A 138 4.70 -4.33 0.60
N ILE A 139 3.71 -3.88 -0.18
CA ILE A 139 2.80 -4.73 -0.92
C ILE A 139 3.25 -4.71 -2.38
N ILE A 140 3.55 -5.87 -2.94
CA ILE A 140 4.01 -6.03 -4.33
C ILE A 140 3.02 -6.89 -5.11
N CYS A 141 2.68 -6.45 -6.32
CA CYS A 141 1.86 -7.22 -7.26
C CYS A 141 2.72 -7.73 -8.42
N LYS A 142 2.54 -9.01 -8.77
CA LYS A 142 3.22 -9.70 -9.87
C LYS A 142 2.21 -10.30 -10.82
#